data_AF-A0A6J7ZWS1-F1
#
_entry.id   AF-A0A6J7ZWS1-F1
#
_cell.length_a   1.000
_cell.length_b   1.000
_cell.length_c   1.000
_cell.angle_alpha   90.00
_cell.angle_beta   90.00
_cell.angle_gamma   90.00
#
_symmetry.space_group_name_H-M   'P 1'
#
loop_
_entity.id
_entity.type
_entity.pdbx_description
1 polymer ?
#
loop_
_entity_poly.entity_id
_entity_poly.type
_entity_poly.pdbx_seq_one_letter_code
_entity_poly.pdbx_strand_id
1 'polypeptide(L)'
;MVDNYRCICPDGYHGDHCENKPCDVNPCRNNGICRNMFSGYKCICAGGYDGDNCEWNYRYFTDTSGILSSPNYPGNYTNNLRYKYFIRLQAGQSITPTFSRIITEKCCDHVQVFEGSTISDPPLLKLSGSSYSSTTVQSTSNNMLVVFTSDGSIIDRGFTATYSSHS
;
A
#
# COMPACT_ATOMS: atom_id res chain seq x y z
N MET A 1 -33.18 -18.23 39.74
CA MET A 1 -32.71 -18.42 38.36
C MET A 1 -31.98 -17.14 38.01
N VAL A 2 -30.66 -17.19 37.79
CA VAL A 2 -29.93 -15.99 37.33
C VAL A 2 -30.10 -15.99 35.82
N ASP A 3 -30.91 -15.06 35.31
CA ASP A 3 -30.96 -14.80 33.87
C ASP A 3 -29.56 -14.34 33.45
N ASN A 4 -28.87 -15.18 32.69
CA ASN A 4 -27.59 -14.84 32.08
C ASN A 4 -27.86 -13.84 30.94
N TYR A 5 -28.15 -12.59 31.31
CA TYR A 5 -28.38 -11.51 30.36
C TYR A 5 -27.04 -11.06 29.80
N ARG A 6 -26.74 -11.50 28.58
CA ARG A 6 -25.61 -11.02 27.80
C ARG A 6 -26.13 -10.12 26.69
N CYS A 7 -25.56 -8.93 26.57
CA CYS A 7 -25.86 -8.04 25.47
C CYS A 7 -25.39 -8.63 24.13
N ILE A 8 -26.18 -8.44 23.07
CA ILE A 8 -25.69 -8.63 21.70
C ILE A 8 -24.87 -7.38 21.37
N CYS A 9 -23.57 -7.56 21.22
CA CYS A 9 -22.67 -6.45 20.98
C CYS A 9 -22.62 -6.06 19.50
N PRO A 10 -22.52 -4.75 19.18
CA PRO A 10 -22.18 -4.30 17.84
C PRO A 10 -20.81 -4.85 17.40
N ASP A 11 -20.57 -4.88 16.10
CA ASP A 11 -19.35 -5.44 15.53
C ASP A 11 -18.09 -4.86 16.20
N GLY A 12 -17.20 -5.75 16.65
CA GLY A 12 -15.94 -5.40 17.33
C GLY A 12 -16.06 -5.06 18.82
N TYR A 13 -17.26 -4.88 19.36
CA TYR A 13 -17.47 -4.74 20.81
C TYR A 13 -17.61 -6.12 21.46
N HIS A 14 -17.13 -6.27 22.68
CA HIS A 14 -17.19 -7.53 23.41
C HIS A 14 -17.29 -7.34 24.93
N GLY A 15 -17.53 -8.42 25.66
CA GLY A 15 -17.89 -8.40 27.08
C GLY A 15 -19.37 -8.73 27.28
N ASP A 16 -19.76 -8.92 28.53
CA ASP A 16 -21.16 -9.27 28.83
C ASP A 16 -22.09 -8.05 28.65
N HIS A 17 -21.55 -6.85 28.86
CA HIS A 17 -22.25 -5.58 28.71
C HIS A 17 -21.69 -4.72 27.56
N CYS A 18 -20.92 -5.32 26.63
CA CYS A 18 -20.27 -4.65 25.50
C CYS A 18 -19.34 -3.49 25.91
N GLU A 19 -18.72 -3.61 27.08
CA GLU A 19 -17.86 -2.62 27.69
C GLU A 19 -16.48 -2.52 27.02
N ASN A 20 -16.01 -3.61 26.40
CA ASN A 20 -14.72 -3.64 25.72
C ASN A 20 -14.89 -3.15 24.28
N LYS A 21 -14.21 -2.06 23.96
CA LYS A 21 -14.36 -1.32 22.72
C LYS A 21 -13.27 -1.71 21.73
N PRO A 22 -13.55 -1.62 20.42
CA PRO A 22 -12.54 -1.91 19.40
C PRO A 22 -11.23 -1.12 19.54
N CYS A 23 -11.30 0.16 19.97
CA CYS A 23 -10.12 1.00 20.12
C CYS A 23 -9.31 0.77 21.40
N ASP A 24 -9.73 -0.10 22.32
CA ASP A 24 -9.00 -0.30 23.59
C ASP A 24 -7.61 -0.92 23.37
N VAL A 25 -7.44 -1.72 22.30
CA VAL A 25 -6.15 -2.29 21.88
C VAL A 25 -5.44 -1.48 20.79
N ASN A 26 -6.03 -0.35 20.38
CA ASN A 26 -5.64 0.47 19.22
C ASN A 26 -5.22 -0.34 17.97
N PRO A 27 -6.17 -0.73 17.10
CA PRO A 27 -5.87 -1.47 15.87
C PRO A 27 -5.12 -0.65 14.80
N CYS A 28 -5.09 0.69 14.93
CA CYS A 28 -4.51 1.56 13.91
C CYS A 28 -2.98 1.54 13.95
N ARG A 29 -2.35 1.30 12.80
CA ARG A 29 -0.89 1.33 12.62
C ARG A 29 -0.40 2.76 12.34
N ASN A 30 0.92 2.91 12.35
CA ASN A 30 1.60 4.13 11.90
C ASN A 30 1.07 5.43 12.54
N ASN A 31 0.83 5.39 13.86
CA ASN A 31 0.28 6.50 14.65
C ASN A 31 -1.10 6.98 14.18
N GLY A 32 -1.89 6.11 13.55
CA GLY A 32 -3.29 6.38 13.22
C GLY A 32 -4.13 6.57 14.49
N ILE A 33 -5.12 7.46 14.42
CA ILE A 33 -6.03 7.74 15.52
C ILE A 33 -7.24 6.82 15.40
N CYS A 34 -7.44 5.94 16.39
CA CYS A 34 -8.62 5.08 16.44
C CYS A 34 -9.84 5.83 16.99
N ARG A 35 -10.97 5.73 16.28
CA ARG A 35 -12.28 6.18 16.76
C ARG A 35 -13.26 5.03 16.79
N ASN A 36 -13.86 4.80 17.96
CA ASN A 36 -14.96 3.86 18.10
C ASN A 36 -16.16 4.38 17.28
N MET A 37 -16.77 3.50 16.52
CA MET A 37 -17.95 3.75 15.69
C MET A 37 -19.10 2.84 16.16
N PHE A 38 -20.32 3.09 15.68
CA PHE A 38 -21.45 2.21 15.97
C PHE A 38 -21.25 0.80 15.37
N SER A 39 -20.60 0.71 14.20
CA SER A 39 -20.27 -0.53 13.50
C SER A 39 -18.76 -0.81 13.57
N GLY A 40 -18.19 -0.92 14.78
CA GLY A 40 -16.77 -1.19 14.98
C GLY A 40 -15.91 0.05 15.22
N TYR A 41 -14.90 0.27 14.40
CA TYR A 41 -13.98 1.41 14.53
C TYR A 41 -13.60 1.99 13.18
N LYS A 42 -12.99 3.17 13.22
CA LYS A 42 -12.35 3.80 12.07
C LYS A 42 -10.98 4.33 12.47
N CYS A 43 -9.97 4.02 11.66
CA CYS A 43 -8.67 4.64 11.76
C CYS A 43 -8.63 5.94 10.94
N ILE A 44 -8.10 6.99 11.55
CA ILE A 44 -7.74 8.23 10.86
C ILE A 44 -6.23 8.22 10.68
N CYS A 45 -5.78 8.05 9.44
CA CYS A 45 -4.37 7.89 9.13
C CYS A 45 -3.62 9.22 9.11
N ALA A 46 -2.37 9.18 9.58
CA ALA A 46 -1.44 10.29 9.41
C ALA A 46 -1.05 10.45 7.93
N GLY A 47 -0.54 11.63 7.55
CA GLY A 47 -0.10 11.89 6.18
C GLY A 47 0.96 10.90 5.72
N GLY A 48 0.82 10.37 4.51
CA GLY A 48 1.68 9.31 3.97
C GLY A 48 1.26 7.89 4.36
N TYR A 49 0.12 7.72 5.05
CA TYR A 49 -0.44 6.42 5.37
C TYR A 49 -1.90 6.26 4.91
N ASP A 50 -2.28 5.03 4.54
CA ASP A 50 -3.59 4.68 4.00
C ASP A 50 -3.97 3.23 4.40
N GLY A 51 -5.20 2.81 4.09
CA GLY A 51 -5.77 1.52 4.47
C GLY A 51 -6.66 1.59 5.70
N ASP A 52 -7.45 0.53 5.91
CA ASP A 52 -8.43 0.47 7.00
C ASP A 52 -7.77 0.58 8.38
N ASN A 53 -6.53 0.11 8.50
CA ASN A 53 -5.70 0.17 9.69
C ASN A 53 -4.47 1.06 9.51
N CYS A 54 -4.43 1.92 8.50
CA CYS A 54 -3.27 2.75 8.17
C CYS A 54 -1.99 1.95 7.91
N GLU A 55 -2.13 0.71 7.43
CA GLU A 55 -1.03 -0.23 7.22
C GLU A 55 -0.25 0.02 5.91
N TRP A 56 -0.82 0.79 4.98
CA TRP A 56 -0.16 1.18 3.75
C TRP A 56 0.61 2.47 3.96
N ASN A 57 1.86 2.49 3.49
CA ASN A 57 2.57 3.73 3.25
C ASN A 57 2.26 4.20 1.82
N TYR A 58 2.26 5.50 1.59
CA TYR A 58 2.18 6.03 0.24
C TYR A 58 3.08 7.23 -0.02
N ARG A 59 3.44 7.40 -1.29
CA ARG A 59 4.02 8.63 -1.84
C ARG A 59 3.21 9.10 -3.04
N TYR A 60 3.15 10.42 -3.21
CA TYR A 60 2.41 11.06 -4.28
C TYR A 60 3.36 11.86 -5.15
N PHE A 61 3.26 11.68 -6.47
CA PHE A 61 4.10 12.34 -7.46
C PHE A 61 3.24 13.06 -8.48
N THR A 62 3.57 14.33 -8.73
CA THR A 62 2.89 15.19 -9.70
C THR A 62 3.81 15.77 -10.76
N ASP A 63 5.12 15.60 -10.59
CA ASP A 63 6.12 16.03 -11.57
C ASP A 63 6.10 15.09 -12.78
N THR A 64 6.37 15.64 -13.97
CA THR A 64 6.38 14.90 -15.23
C THR A 64 7.48 13.85 -15.32
N SER A 65 8.41 13.81 -14.37
CA SER A 65 9.40 12.75 -14.23
C SER A 65 9.81 12.59 -12.78
N GLY A 66 10.25 11.39 -12.41
CA GLY A 66 10.71 11.13 -11.05
C GLY A 66 11.35 9.77 -10.90
N ILE A 67 11.80 9.49 -9.67
CA ILE A 67 12.43 8.22 -9.29
C ILE A 67 11.53 7.50 -8.29
N LEU A 68 11.28 6.22 -8.55
CA LEU A 68 10.62 5.30 -7.64
C LEU A 68 11.66 4.33 -7.12
N SER A 69 11.72 4.13 -5.81
CA SER A 69 12.64 3.16 -5.20
C SER A 69 11.97 2.50 -4.01
N SER A 70 12.27 1.22 -3.79
CA SER A 70 11.84 0.54 -2.57
C SER A 70 12.30 1.30 -1.31
N PRO A 71 11.56 1.20 -0.20
CA PRO A 71 12.02 1.75 1.08
C PRO A 71 13.43 1.27 1.43
N ASN A 72 14.24 2.16 2.00
CA ASN A 72 15.65 1.95 2.38
C ASN A 72 16.66 1.73 1.25
N TYR A 73 16.25 1.80 -0.02
CA TYR A 73 17.18 1.69 -1.15
C TYR A 73 18.32 2.74 -1.02
N PRO A 74 19.61 2.37 -1.23
CA PRO A 74 20.12 1.13 -1.83
C PRO A 74 20.29 -0.07 -0.87
N GLY A 75 19.93 0.09 0.40
CA GLY A 75 19.84 -1.00 1.37
C GLY A 75 18.63 -1.90 1.13
N ASN A 76 18.50 -2.94 1.96
CA ASN A 76 17.43 -3.90 1.82
C ASN A 76 16.09 -3.34 2.28
N TYR A 77 15.01 -3.75 1.59
CA TYR A 77 13.66 -3.49 2.08
C TYR A 77 13.36 -4.32 3.33
N THR A 78 12.22 -4.09 3.98
CA THR A 78 11.80 -4.82 5.19
C THR A 78 10.65 -5.79 4.89
N ASN A 79 10.40 -6.74 5.78
CA ASN A 79 9.24 -7.64 5.67
C ASN A 79 7.91 -6.90 5.89
N ASN A 80 6.82 -7.50 5.43
CA ASN A 80 5.43 -7.05 5.58
C ASN A 80 5.17 -5.64 5.01
N LEU A 81 5.96 -5.23 4.03
CA LEU A 81 5.79 -3.93 3.39
C LEU A 81 4.49 -3.89 2.60
N ARG A 82 3.89 -2.72 2.66
CA ARG A 82 2.70 -2.32 1.92
C ARG A 82 2.91 -0.87 1.49
N TYR A 83 3.39 -0.67 0.27
CA TYR A 83 3.77 0.65 -0.22
C TYR A 83 3.08 0.99 -1.55
N LYS A 84 2.48 2.17 -1.63
CA LYS A 84 1.83 2.70 -2.84
C LYS A 84 2.59 3.93 -3.35
N TYR A 85 2.87 3.99 -4.64
CA TYR A 85 3.37 5.19 -5.31
C TYR A 85 2.29 5.64 -6.29
N PHE A 86 1.66 6.77 -5.99
CA PHE A 86 0.66 7.39 -6.85
C PHE A 86 1.35 8.39 -7.76
N ILE A 87 1.18 8.26 -9.06
CA ILE A 87 1.67 9.21 -10.05
C ILE A 87 0.46 9.80 -10.75
N ARG A 88 0.27 11.12 -10.63
CA ARG A 88 -0.84 11.83 -11.25
C ARG A 88 -0.32 13.04 -12.01
N LEU A 89 -0.45 12.96 -13.33
CA LEU A 89 -0.02 14.00 -14.26
C LEU A 89 -1.20 14.82 -14.79
N GLN A 90 -0.92 15.78 -15.66
CA GLN A 90 -1.97 16.56 -16.32
C GLN A 90 -2.74 15.70 -17.35
N ALA A 91 -3.99 16.07 -17.61
CA ALA A 91 -4.82 15.36 -18.57
C ALA A 91 -4.19 15.36 -19.98
N GLY A 92 -4.29 14.22 -20.68
CA GLY A 92 -3.69 14.03 -21.99
C GLY A 92 -2.24 13.52 -21.96
N GLN A 93 -1.64 13.35 -20.78
CA GLN A 93 -0.33 12.70 -20.63
C GLN A 93 -0.49 11.22 -20.32
N SER A 94 0.46 10.41 -20.80
CA SER A 94 0.70 9.03 -20.35
C SER A 94 1.98 8.94 -19.52
N ILE A 95 2.11 7.89 -18.72
CA ILE A 95 3.19 7.68 -17.76
C ILE A 95 3.94 6.41 -18.16
N THR A 96 5.27 6.52 -18.31
CA THR A 96 6.11 5.39 -18.69
C THR A 96 7.18 5.14 -17.62
N PRO A 97 6.94 4.25 -16.64
CA PRO A 97 7.99 3.79 -15.73
C PRO A 97 8.94 2.79 -16.40
N THR A 98 10.23 2.98 -16.17
CA THR A 98 11.31 2.06 -16.52
C THR A 98 12.00 1.58 -15.26
N PHE A 99 11.79 0.31 -14.92
CA PHE A 99 12.43 -0.39 -13.81
C PHE A 99 13.82 -0.85 -14.24
N SER A 100 14.86 -0.19 -13.76
CA SER A 100 16.24 -0.47 -14.15
C SER A 100 16.87 -1.61 -13.36
N ARG A 101 16.36 -1.89 -12.16
CA ARG A 101 16.82 -3.02 -11.33
C ARG A 101 15.71 -3.51 -10.44
N ILE A 102 15.54 -4.83 -10.36
CA ILE A 102 14.70 -5.49 -9.35
C ILE A 102 15.43 -6.69 -8.75
N ILE A 103 15.53 -6.70 -7.43
CA ILE A 103 16.11 -7.78 -6.63
C ILE A 103 15.17 -7.95 -5.44
N THR A 104 14.29 -8.92 -5.54
CA THR A 104 13.22 -9.21 -4.58
C THR A 104 13.10 -10.72 -4.42
N GLU A 105 12.47 -11.17 -3.35
CA GLU A 105 12.10 -12.58 -3.23
C GLU A 105 11.19 -12.99 -4.40
N LYS A 106 11.57 -14.04 -5.13
CA LYS A 106 10.92 -14.41 -6.39
C LYS A 106 9.45 -14.78 -6.26
N CYS A 107 9.07 -15.44 -5.17
CA CYS A 107 7.74 -16.04 -5.05
C CYS A 107 6.67 -15.07 -4.55
N CYS A 108 7.07 -14.07 -3.77
CA CYS A 108 6.19 -13.56 -2.72
C CYS A 108 6.27 -12.03 -2.62
N ASP A 109 7.45 -11.47 -2.85
CA ASP A 109 7.66 -10.03 -2.92
C ASP A 109 7.51 -9.56 -4.36
N HIS A 110 6.69 -8.53 -4.55
CA HIS A 110 6.38 -8.10 -5.90
C HIS A 110 6.13 -6.61 -6.01
N VAL A 111 6.58 -6.09 -7.15
CA VAL A 111 6.19 -4.77 -7.65
C VAL A 111 5.11 -4.96 -8.69
N GLN A 112 3.97 -4.30 -8.52
CA GLN A 112 2.87 -4.28 -9.48
C GLN A 112 2.61 -2.86 -9.95
N VAL A 113 2.30 -2.73 -11.24
CA VAL A 113 1.88 -1.47 -11.85
C VAL A 113 0.45 -1.64 -12.32
N PHE A 114 -0.41 -0.69 -11.99
CA PHE A 114 -1.82 -0.65 -12.36
C PHE A 114 -2.10 0.63 -13.15
N GLU A 115 -2.95 0.50 -14.16
CA GLU A 115 -3.58 1.65 -14.81
C GLU A 115 -4.42 2.38 -13.75
N GLY A 116 -4.48 3.72 -13.70
CA GLY A 116 -5.36 4.40 -12.74
C GLY A 116 -4.78 4.60 -11.34
N SER A 117 -5.58 4.39 -10.30
CA SER A 117 -5.25 4.83 -8.92
C SER A 117 -5.61 3.82 -7.83
N THR A 118 -6.10 2.63 -8.17
CA THR A 118 -6.50 1.60 -7.23
C THR A 118 -5.95 0.24 -7.63
N ILE A 119 -5.88 -0.69 -6.69
CA ILE A 119 -5.45 -2.08 -6.95
C ILE A 119 -6.51 -2.91 -7.69
N SER A 120 -7.71 -2.35 -7.87
CA SER A 120 -8.80 -2.96 -8.63
C SER A 120 -8.77 -2.56 -10.12
N ASP A 121 -7.97 -1.55 -10.47
CA ASP A 121 -7.79 -1.14 -11.84
C ASP A 121 -6.92 -2.15 -12.63
N PRO A 122 -6.91 -2.11 -13.97
CA PRO A 122 -6.19 -3.10 -14.79
C PRO A 122 -4.68 -3.17 -14.47
N PRO A 123 -4.12 -4.37 -14.19
CA PRO A 123 -2.68 -4.52 -13.99
C PRO A 123 -1.94 -4.44 -15.32
N LEU A 124 -0.88 -3.64 -15.36
CA LEU A 124 -0.02 -3.46 -16.52
C LEU A 124 1.26 -4.30 -16.44
N LEU A 125 1.81 -4.46 -15.25
CA LEU A 125 3.08 -5.16 -15.03
C LEU A 125 3.12 -5.77 -13.62
N LYS A 126 3.71 -6.96 -13.49
CA LYS A 126 4.09 -7.56 -12.21
C LYS A 126 5.51 -8.09 -12.31
N LEU A 127 6.36 -7.69 -11.37
CA LEU A 127 7.76 -8.09 -11.31
C LEU A 127 8.09 -8.67 -9.93
N SER A 128 8.91 -9.72 -9.92
CA SER A 128 9.50 -10.32 -8.73
C SER A 128 10.83 -11.00 -9.09
N GLY A 129 11.60 -11.40 -8.08
CA GLY A 129 12.89 -12.07 -8.28
C GLY A 129 14.02 -11.11 -8.59
N SER A 130 15.06 -11.62 -9.26
CA SER A 130 16.23 -10.87 -9.66
C SER A 130 16.25 -10.66 -11.18
N SER A 131 16.08 -9.41 -11.61
CA SER A 131 16.32 -9.00 -13.00
C SER A 131 17.18 -7.73 -13.04
N TYR A 132 18.21 -7.79 -13.86
CA TYR A 132 19.11 -6.69 -14.17
C TYR A 132 18.79 -6.02 -15.51
N SER A 133 17.85 -6.58 -16.27
CA SER A 133 17.38 -5.98 -17.52
C SER A 133 16.30 -4.95 -17.23
N SER A 134 16.39 -3.80 -17.88
CA SER A 134 15.38 -2.75 -17.75
C SER A 134 14.02 -3.24 -18.28
N THR A 135 12.98 -3.13 -17.48
CA THR A 135 11.60 -3.42 -17.91
C THR A 135 10.79 -2.13 -17.92
N THR A 136 10.09 -1.88 -19.03
CA THR A 136 9.26 -0.68 -19.23
C THR A 136 7.82 -1.06 -19.46
N VAL A 137 6.91 -0.21 -19.02
CA VAL A 137 5.49 -0.28 -19.32
C VAL A 137 4.95 1.14 -19.46
N GLN A 138 3.90 1.34 -20.23
CA GLN A 138 3.30 2.65 -20.48
C GLN A 138 1.81 2.60 -20.12
N SER A 139 1.32 3.60 -19.39
CA SER A 139 -0.11 3.77 -19.14
C SER A 139 -0.83 4.34 -20.36
N THR A 140 -2.15 4.19 -20.36
CA THR A 140 -3.03 4.87 -21.33
C THR A 140 -3.66 6.16 -20.78
N SER A 141 -3.55 6.37 -19.46
CA SER A 141 -4.05 7.55 -18.76
C SER A 141 -2.95 8.34 -18.06
N ASN A 142 -3.34 9.49 -17.51
CA ASN A 142 -2.49 10.37 -16.70
C ASN A 142 -2.42 9.97 -15.22
N ASN A 143 -2.93 8.79 -14.86
CA ASN A 143 -2.85 8.24 -13.50
C ASN A 143 -2.23 6.85 -13.54
N MET A 144 -1.30 6.60 -12.62
CA MET A 144 -0.71 5.29 -12.44
C MET A 144 -0.50 5.00 -10.95
N LEU A 145 -0.78 3.76 -10.57
CA LEU A 145 -0.46 3.23 -9.24
C LEU A 145 0.65 2.18 -9.37
N VAL A 146 1.76 2.40 -8.68
CA VAL A 146 2.77 1.37 -8.46
C VAL A 146 2.66 0.87 -7.03
N VAL A 147 2.58 -0.43 -6.84
CA VAL A 147 2.49 -1.08 -5.52
C VAL A 147 3.70 -1.96 -5.30
N PHE A 148 4.32 -1.85 -4.13
CA PHE A 148 5.33 -2.79 -3.67
C PHE A 148 4.90 -3.42 -2.36
N THR A 149 4.84 -4.75 -2.35
CA THR A 149 4.54 -5.53 -1.14
C THR A 149 5.60 -6.58 -0.89
N SER A 150 5.88 -6.83 0.39
CA SER A 150 6.68 -7.96 0.83
C SER A 150 5.96 -8.82 1.85
N ASP A 151 6.37 -10.09 1.92
CA ASP A 151 5.84 -11.07 2.86
C ASP A 151 6.56 -11.03 4.22
N GLY A 152 6.33 -12.04 5.06
CA GLY A 152 6.91 -12.12 6.41
C GLY A 152 8.40 -12.48 6.46
N SER A 153 9.06 -12.74 5.34
CA SER A 153 10.39 -13.33 5.22
C SER A 153 11.21 -12.75 4.05
N ILE A 154 12.46 -13.21 3.92
CA ILE A 154 13.44 -12.88 2.86
C ILE A 154 13.43 -11.43 2.37
N ILE A 155 14.44 -10.66 2.82
CA ILE A 155 14.67 -9.30 2.32
C ILE A 155 15.81 -9.26 1.31
N ASP A 156 15.68 -8.37 0.33
CA ASP A 156 16.68 -8.10 -0.70
C ASP A 156 16.81 -6.59 -0.97
N ARG A 157 17.63 -6.21 -1.95
CA ARG A 157 17.89 -4.80 -2.29
C ARG A 157 16.69 -4.04 -2.87
N GLY A 158 15.61 -4.73 -3.23
CA GLY A 158 14.39 -4.15 -3.77
C GLY A 158 14.54 -3.63 -5.19
N PHE A 159 13.95 -2.48 -5.49
CA PHE A 159 13.88 -1.97 -6.85
C PHE A 159 14.23 -0.48 -6.94
N THR A 160 14.62 -0.07 -8.14
CA THR A 160 14.66 1.34 -8.55
C THR A 160 14.11 1.48 -9.96
N ALA A 161 13.38 2.55 -10.19
CA ALA A 161 12.77 2.89 -11.47
C ALA A 161 12.79 4.41 -11.67
N THR A 162 12.79 4.82 -12.93
CA THR A 162 12.48 6.19 -13.33
C THR A 162 11.15 6.20 -14.04
N TYR A 163 10.40 7.29 -13.97
CA TYR A 163 9.24 7.49 -14.84
C TYR A 163 9.35 8.83 -15.54
N SER A 164 8.72 8.92 -16.71
CA SER A 164 8.56 10.17 -17.44
C SER A 164 7.18 10.23 -18.10
N SER A 165 6.72 11.45 -18.35
CA SER A 165 5.50 11.73 -19.11
C SER A 165 5.74 11.57 -20.60
N HIS A 166 4.75 11.04 -21.30
CA HIS A 166 4.66 11.10 -22.75
C HIS A 166 3.35 11.79 -23.14
N SER A 167 3.41 12.70 -24.11
CA SER A 167 2.25 13.44 -24.64
C SER A 167 1.61 12.70 -25.81
#